data_AF-A0AAF0JP64-F1
#
_entry.id   AF-A0AAF0JP64-F1
#
_cell.length_a   1.000
_cell.length_b   1.000
_cell.length_c   1.000
_cell.angle_alpha   90.00
_cell.angle_beta   90.00
_cell.angle_gamma   90.00
#
_symmetry.space_group_name_H-M   'P 1'
#
loop_
_entity.id
_entity.type
_entity.pdbx_description
1 polymer ?
#
loop_
_entity_poly.entity_id
_entity_poly.type
_entity_poly.pdbx_seq_one_letter_code
_entity_poly.pdbx_strand_id
1 'polypeptide(L)'
;MFNRTRIVLIIFVLTALTIGTIITYGEETTTIDNKIVEAYKIVYKLGRMGIDVKNLIDKLNEAQKLIDEQHYDEAEKLIDEVLEDARRLEEQAPSIVFWRDFTKAMTVVCLASIPVLTYLFLPRIYLDMWYKLKRKWVVKK
;
A
#
# COMPACT_ATOMS: atom_id res chain seq x y z
N MET A 1 -40.06 56.47 11.89
CA MET A 1 -39.27 55.61 12.80
C MET A 1 -39.23 54.13 12.37
N PHE A 2 -40.30 53.60 11.77
CA PHE A 2 -40.43 52.19 11.32
C PHE A 2 -39.44 51.72 10.22
N ASN A 3 -38.92 52.61 9.37
CA ASN A 3 -37.99 52.21 8.32
C ASN A 3 -36.57 51.93 8.83
N ARG A 4 -36.13 52.60 9.91
CA ARG A 4 -34.80 52.35 10.50
C ARG A 4 -34.74 50.99 11.18
N THR A 5 -35.79 50.57 11.88
CA THR A 5 -35.85 49.26 12.55
C THR A 5 -35.93 48.10 11.54
N ARG A 6 -36.65 48.27 10.42
CA ARG A 6 -36.68 47.30 9.32
C ARG A 6 -35.33 47.15 8.61
N ILE A 7 -34.61 48.25 8.38
CA ILE A 7 -33.28 48.21 7.75
C ILE A 7 -32.27 47.50 8.67
N VAL A 8 -32.30 47.77 9.98
CA VAL A 8 -31.41 47.09 10.95
C VAL A 8 -31.69 45.59 11.01
N LEU A 9 -32.96 45.18 10.97
CA LEU A 9 -33.32 43.75 10.92
C LEU A 9 -32.83 43.06 9.63
N ILE A 10 -32.94 43.72 8.49
CA ILE A 10 -32.46 43.18 7.21
C ILE A 10 -30.93 43.01 7.23
N ILE A 11 -30.19 43.99 7.76
CA ILE A 11 -28.73 43.93 7.88
C ILE A 11 -28.33 42.78 8.82
N PHE A 12 -29.03 42.62 9.96
CA PHE A 12 -28.76 41.54 10.91
C PHE A 12 -28.97 40.15 10.30
N VAL A 13 -30.06 39.97 9.53
CA VAL A 13 -30.34 38.71 8.81
C VAL A 13 -29.29 38.43 7.74
N LEU A 14 -28.86 39.45 7.00
CA LEU A 14 -27.78 39.32 6.01
C LEU A 14 -26.44 38.93 6.64
N THR A 15 -26.08 39.53 7.78
CA THR A 15 -24.84 39.16 8.49
C THR A 15 -24.91 37.76 9.10
N ALA A 16 -26.08 37.31 9.55
CA ALA A 16 -26.24 35.97 10.11
C ALA A 16 -26.08 34.89 9.02
N LEU A 17 -26.58 35.15 7.80
CA LEU A 17 -26.43 34.25 6.64
C LEU A 17 -24.97 34.08 6.23
N THR A 18 -24.18 35.15 6.22
CA THR A 18 -22.75 35.06 5.85
C THR A 18 -21.91 34.34 6.89
N ILE A 19 -22.28 34.41 8.17
CA ILE A 19 -21.56 33.68 9.23
C ILE A 19 -21.83 32.17 9.11
N GLY A 20 -23.06 31.78 8.79
CA GLY A 20 -23.43 30.37 8.60
C GLY A 20 -22.63 29.69 7.49
N THR A 21 -22.43 30.36 6.34
CA THR A 21 -21.65 29.79 5.23
C THR A 21 -20.18 29.60 5.58
N ILE A 22 -19.57 30.51 6.35
CA ILE A 22 -18.14 30.40 6.70
C ILE A 22 -17.90 29.20 7.63
N ILE A 23 -18.82 28.93 8.57
CA ILE A 23 -18.69 27.83 9.53
C ILE A 23 -18.77 26.48 8.82
N THR A 24 -19.71 26.30 7.87
CA THR A 24 -19.86 25.05 7.13
C THR A 24 -18.64 24.75 6.24
N TYR A 25 -18.11 25.75 5.53
CA TYR A 25 -16.90 25.59 4.71
C TYR A 25 -15.65 25.27 5.54
N GLY A 26 -15.51 25.86 6.73
CA GLY A 26 -14.39 25.59 7.63
C GLY A 26 -14.39 24.17 8.22
N GLU A 27 -15.56 23.58 8.45
CA GLU A 27 -15.68 22.23 8.98
C GLU A 27 -15.38 21.16 7.92
N GLU A 28 -15.95 21.29 6.71
CA GLU A 28 -15.72 20.36 5.59
C GLU A 28 -14.24 20.30 5.17
N THR A 29 -13.57 21.44 5.06
CA THR A 29 -12.15 21.51 4.70
C THR A 29 -11.25 20.73 5.67
N THR A 30 -11.47 20.89 6.98
CA THR A 30 -10.68 20.16 7.99
C THR A 30 -10.97 18.65 8.00
N THR A 31 -12.18 18.24 7.65
CA THR A 31 -12.53 16.81 7.57
C THR A 31 -11.87 16.11 6.39
N ILE A 32 -11.82 16.78 5.23
CA ILE A 32 -11.23 16.23 4.01
C ILE A 32 -9.71 16.13 4.14
N ASP A 33 -9.06 17.13 4.73
CA ASP A 33 -7.61 17.11 5.01
C ASP A 33 -7.21 15.92 5.88
N ASN A 34 -8.00 15.59 6.90
CA ASN A 34 -7.75 14.41 7.73
C ASN A 34 -7.97 13.11 6.94
N LYS A 35 -9.00 13.06 6.09
CA LYS A 35 -9.36 11.88 5.29
C LYS A 35 -8.27 11.55 4.26
N ILE A 36 -7.72 12.56 3.56
CA ILE A 36 -6.64 12.34 2.59
C ILE A 36 -5.35 11.87 3.28
N VAL A 37 -5.03 12.39 4.47
CA VAL A 37 -3.87 11.96 5.27
C VAL A 37 -4.03 10.50 5.71
N GLU A 38 -5.23 10.10 6.12
CA GLU A 38 -5.52 8.70 6.47
C GLU A 38 -5.36 7.77 5.27
N ALA A 39 -5.89 8.16 4.10
CA ALA A 39 -5.73 7.39 2.87
C ALA A 39 -4.25 7.22 2.48
N TYR A 40 -3.45 8.29 2.59
CA TYR A 40 -2.00 8.21 2.39
C TYR A 40 -1.31 7.24 3.34
N LYS A 41 -1.70 7.21 4.63
CA LYS A 41 -1.14 6.26 5.61
C LYS A 41 -1.44 4.81 5.23
N ILE A 42 -2.66 4.51 4.79
CA ILE A 42 -3.07 3.17 4.38
C ILE A 42 -2.30 2.74 3.13
N VAL A 43 -2.25 3.60 2.11
CA VAL A 43 -1.51 3.34 0.86
C VAL A 43 -0.01 3.14 1.16
N TYR A 44 0.57 3.94 2.05
CA TYR A 44 1.95 3.77 2.48
C TYR A 44 2.19 2.43 3.18
N LYS A 45 1.27 2.00 4.04
CA LYS A 45 1.34 0.69 4.72
C LYS A 45 1.28 -0.45 3.71
N LEU A 46 0.39 -0.39 2.72
CA LEU A 46 0.29 -1.37 1.62
C LEU A 46 1.59 -1.43 0.80
N GLY A 47 2.15 -0.27 0.44
CA GLY A 47 3.43 -0.19 -0.26
C GLY A 47 4.60 -0.77 0.55
N ARG A 48 4.60 -0.59 1.88
CA ARG A 48 5.58 -1.21 2.80
C ARG A 48 5.45 -2.72 2.88
N MET A 49 4.24 -3.26 2.74
CA MET A 49 4.01 -4.70 2.58
C MET A 49 4.46 -5.20 1.20
N GLY A 50 4.78 -4.28 0.29
CA GLY A 50 5.27 -4.50 -1.06
C GLY A 50 4.19 -4.97 -2.02
N ILE A 51 2.97 -4.48 -1.79
CA ILE A 51 1.85 -4.51 -2.73
C ILE A 51 2.08 -3.34 -3.69
N ASP A 52 1.76 -3.54 -4.98
CA ASP A 52 1.82 -2.44 -5.96
C ASP A 52 0.69 -1.45 -5.68
N VAL A 53 1.08 -0.22 -5.32
CA VAL A 53 0.17 0.86 -4.94
C VAL A 53 0.22 2.03 -5.92
N LYS A 54 0.88 1.88 -7.08
CA LYS A 54 1.09 2.98 -8.03
C LYS A 54 -0.23 3.66 -8.43
N ASN A 55 -1.23 2.86 -8.81
CA ASN A 55 -2.54 3.38 -9.19
C ASN A 55 -3.24 4.14 -8.04
N LEU A 56 -3.05 3.71 -6.79
CA LEU A 56 -3.65 4.38 -5.63
C LEU A 56 -2.97 5.71 -5.33
N ILE A 57 -1.65 5.79 -5.53
CA ILE A 57 -0.88 7.04 -5.40
C ILE A 57 -1.30 8.04 -6.48
N ASP A 58 -1.48 7.59 -7.72
CA ASP A 58 -1.91 8.45 -8.82
C ASP A 58 -3.30 9.05 -8.55
N LYS A 59 -4.26 8.24 -8.09
CA LYS A 59 -5.59 8.71 -7.66
C LYS A 59 -5.54 9.67 -6.48
N LEU A 60 -4.68 9.42 -5.48
CA LEU A 60 -4.52 10.34 -4.33
C LEU A 60 -3.91 11.68 -4.74
N ASN A 61 -2.99 11.69 -5.70
CA ASN A 61 -2.43 12.92 -6.25
C ASN A 61 -3.49 13.74 -6.98
N GLU A 62 -4.39 13.07 -7.70
CA GLU A 62 -5.53 13.71 -8.35
C GLU A 62 -6.53 14.25 -7.31
N ALA A 63 -6.81 13.50 -6.25
CA ALA A 63 -7.64 13.98 -5.14
C ALA A 63 -7.05 15.22 -4.47
N GLN A 64 -5.72 15.26 -4.26
CA GLN A 64 -5.05 16.45 -3.71
C GLN A 64 -5.21 17.67 -4.64
N LYS A 65 -5.10 17.49 -5.96
CA LYS A 65 -5.34 18.59 -6.91
C LYS A 65 -6.77 19.11 -6.82
N LEU A 66 -7.76 18.22 -6.71
CA LEU A 66 -9.15 18.61 -6.55
C LEU A 66 -9.38 19.39 -5.25
N ILE A 67 -8.70 19.02 -4.15
CA ILE A 67 -8.71 19.80 -2.89
C ILE A 67 -8.12 21.20 -3.12
N ASP A 68 -6.97 21.29 -3.80
CA ASP A 68 -6.31 22.56 -4.09
C ASP A 68 -7.19 23.48 -4.98
N GLU A 69 -7.98 22.87 -5.87
CA GLU A 69 -8.96 23.54 -6.74
C GLU A 69 -10.33 23.80 -6.08
N GLN A 70 -10.49 23.44 -4.79
CA GLN A 70 -11.74 23.56 -4.01
C GLN A 70 -12.90 22.69 -4.51
N HIS A 71 -12.60 21.63 -5.27
CA HIS A 71 -13.53 20.58 -5.69
C HIS A 71 -13.64 19.47 -4.64
N TYR A 72 -14.09 19.84 -3.44
CA TYR A 72 -14.14 18.99 -2.25
C TYR A 72 -14.99 17.72 -2.41
N ASP A 73 -16.17 17.82 -3.03
CA ASP A 73 -17.07 16.68 -3.26
C ASP A 73 -16.45 15.61 -4.18
N GLU A 74 -15.70 16.05 -5.20
CA GLU A 74 -15.04 15.16 -6.16
C GLU A 74 -13.80 14.53 -5.53
N ALA A 75 -13.02 15.32 -4.78
CA ALA A 75 -11.90 14.83 -4.01
C ALA A 75 -12.35 13.76 -3.00
N GLU A 76 -13.45 14.00 -2.28
CA GLU A 76 -13.94 13.06 -1.28
C GLU A 76 -14.31 11.71 -1.90
N LYS A 77 -15.03 11.71 -3.03
CA LYS A 77 -15.37 10.48 -3.76
C LYS A 77 -14.12 9.72 -4.20
N LEU A 78 -13.11 10.43 -4.69
CA LEU A 78 -11.88 9.81 -5.15
C LEU A 78 -11.07 9.22 -4.00
N ILE A 79 -11.05 9.89 -2.83
CA ILE A 79 -10.45 9.38 -1.60
C ILE A 79 -11.18 8.11 -1.13
N ASP A 80 -12.52 8.09 -1.17
CA ASP A 80 -13.31 6.92 -0.80
C ASP A 80 -13.04 5.73 -1.73
N GLU A 81 -12.94 5.98 -3.03
CA GLU A 81 -12.58 4.95 -4.01
C GLU A 81 -11.18 4.37 -3.73
N VAL A 82 -10.20 5.21 -3.42
CA VAL A 82 -8.86 4.76 -3.03
C VAL A 82 -8.91 3.91 -1.76
N LEU A 83 -9.70 4.30 -0.76
CA LEU A 83 -9.84 3.54 0.48
C LEU A 83 -10.49 2.17 0.25
N GLU A 84 -11.50 2.10 -0.64
CA GLU A 84 -12.13 0.83 -1.01
C GLU A 84 -11.16 -0.08 -1.77
N ASP A 85 -10.45 0.46 -2.77
CA ASP A 85 -9.43 -0.26 -3.53
C ASP A 85 -8.30 -0.76 -2.62
N ALA A 86 -7.85 0.09 -1.69
CA ALA A 86 -6.85 -0.24 -0.68
C ALA A 86 -7.29 -1.42 0.19
N ARG A 87 -8.55 -1.43 0.63
CA ARG A 87 -9.11 -2.50 1.45
C ARG A 87 -9.20 -3.82 0.68
N ARG A 88 -9.62 -3.79 -0.59
CA ARG A 88 -9.63 -4.96 -1.48
C ARG A 88 -8.22 -5.53 -1.68
N LEU A 89 -7.23 -4.65 -1.85
CA LEU A 89 -5.82 -5.05 -1.94
C LEU A 89 -5.31 -5.67 -0.63
N GLU A 90 -5.72 -5.15 0.53
CA GLU A 90 -5.36 -5.72 1.84
C GLU A 90 -5.96 -7.13 2.03
N GLU A 91 -7.19 -7.36 1.56
CA GLU A 91 -7.84 -8.68 1.59
C GLU A 91 -7.17 -9.71 0.65
N GLN A 92 -6.62 -9.25 -0.48
CA GLN A 92 -5.89 -10.09 -1.44
C GLN A 92 -4.41 -10.30 -1.06
N ALA A 93 -3.86 -9.40 -0.24
CA ALA A 93 -2.47 -9.39 0.22
C ALA A 93 -1.92 -10.69 0.83
N PRO A 94 -2.65 -11.46 1.68
CA PRO A 94 -2.07 -12.63 2.34
C PRO A 94 -1.63 -13.72 1.35
N SER A 95 -2.24 -13.80 0.16
CA SER A 95 -1.83 -14.75 -0.87
C SER A 95 -0.54 -14.34 -1.59
N ILE A 96 -0.36 -13.04 -1.85
CA ILE A 96 0.77 -12.50 -2.63
C ILE A 96 2.02 -12.37 -1.75
N VAL A 97 1.87 -11.91 -0.51
CA VAL A 97 3.00 -11.75 0.43
C VAL A 97 3.58 -13.11 0.81
N PHE A 98 2.73 -14.14 0.98
CA PHE A 98 3.16 -15.49 1.32
C PHE A 98 4.12 -16.10 0.28
N TRP A 99 3.81 -15.99 -1.02
CA TRP A 99 4.67 -16.56 -2.07
C TRP A 99 6.05 -15.88 -2.15
N ARG A 100 6.10 -14.56 -1.92
CA ARG A 100 7.36 -13.82 -1.92
C ARG A 100 8.24 -14.17 -0.73
N ASP A 101 7.65 -14.26 0.45
CA ASP A 101 8.42 -14.59 1.65
C ASP A 101 8.84 -16.06 1.65
N PHE A 102 7.99 -16.94 1.10
CA PHE A 102 8.32 -18.34 0.85
C PHE A 102 9.50 -18.50 -0.12
N THR A 103 9.52 -17.78 -1.24
CA THR A 103 10.64 -17.86 -2.21
C THR A 103 11.95 -17.33 -1.63
N LYS A 104 11.92 -16.27 -0.83
CA LYS A 104 13.10 -15.78 -0.09
C LYS A 104 13.59 -16.82 0.91
N ALA A 105 12.69 -17.37 1.72
CA ALA A 105 13.02 -18.40 2.70
C ALA A 105 13.61 -19.65 2.01
N MET A 106 13.00 -20.09 0.90
CA MET A 106 13.47 -21.24 0.13
C MET A 106 14.86 -21.00 -0.46
N THR A 107 15.16 -19.78 -0.92
CA THR A 107 16.51 -19.42 -1.39
C THR A 107 17.55 -19.57 -0.28
N VAL A 108 17.26 -19.07 0.93
CA VAL A 108 18.16 -19.18 2.08
C VAL A 108 18.35 -20.64 2.50
N VAL A 109 17.26 -21.43 2.54
CA VAL A 109 17.31 -22.86 2.86
C VAL A 109 18.14 -23.63 1.84
N CYS A 110 17.95 -23.36 0.54
CA CYS A 110 18.76 -23.96 -0.52
C CYS A 110 20.24 -23.64 -0.32
N LEU A 111 20.58 -22.37 -0.08
CA LEU A 111 21.98 -21.96 0.12
C LEU A 111 22.60 -22.62 1.36
N ALA A 112 21.87 -22.66 2.47
CA ALA A 112 22.30 -23.31 3.71
C ALA A 112 22.42 -24.84 3.56
N SER A 113 21.64 -25.44 2.66
CA SER A 113 21.69 -26.89 2.41
C SER A 113 22.93 -27.32 1.62
N ILE A 114 23.58 -26.42 0.87
CA ILE A 114 24.76 -26.74 0.04
C ILE A 114 25.87 -27.44 0.85
N PRO A 115 26.40 -26.88 1.95
CA PRO A 115 27.47 -27.54 2.71
C PRO A 115 27.01 -28.86 3.35
N VAL A 116 25.76 -28.94 3.80
CA VAL A 116 25.19 -30.15 4.43
C VAL A 116 25.07 -31.28 3.41
N LEU A 117 24.51 -30.99 2.23
CA LEU A 117 24.41 -31.92 1.12
C LEU A 117 25.79 -32.33 0.62
N THR A 118 26.72 -31.38 0.52
CA THR A 118 28.10 -31.64 0.13
C THR A 118 28.73 -32.68 1.07
N TYR A 119 28.64 -32.49 2.39
CA TYR A 119 29.24 -33.41 3.37
C TYR A 119 28.61 -34.81 3.35
N LEU A 120 27.29 -34.90 3.17
CA LEU A 120 26.57 -36.18 3.15
C LEU A 120 26.73 -36.96 1.83
N PHE A 121 26.67 -36.26 0.69
CA PHE A 121 26.65 -36.89 -0.63
C PHE A 121 28.06 -37.13 -1.20
N LEU A 122 29.05 -36.29 -0.92
CA LEU A 122 30.41 -36.52 -1.41
C LEU A 122 30.97 -37.90 -1.09
N PRO A 123 30.93 -38.42 0.15
CA PRO A 123 31.54 -39.72 0.45
C PRO A 123 30.89 -40.85 -0.35
N ARG A 124 29.57 -40.83 -0.52
CA ARG A 124 28.85 -41.87 -1.30
C ARG A 124 29.15 -41.76 -2.79
N ILE A 125 29.06 -40.55 -3.35
CA ILE A 125 29.30 -40.28 -4.77
C ILE A 125 30.76 -40.55 -5.13
N TYR A 126 31.70 -40.19 -4.25
CA TYR A 126 33.12 -40.45 -4.41
C TYR A 126 33.40 -41.95 -4.47
N LEU A 127 32.84 -42.73 -3.54
CA LEU A 127 33.00 -44.18 -3.52
C LEU A 127 32.43 -44.83 -4.79
N ASP A 128 31.21 -44.47 -5.21
CA ASP A 128 30.60 -45.02 -6.41
C ASP A 128 31.39 -44.67 -7.69
N MET A 129 31.87 -43.43 -7.81
CA MET A 129 32.75 -43.04 -8.91
C MET A 129 34.08 -43.79 -8.86
N TRP A 130 34.71 -43.89 -7.68
CA TRP A 130 35.95 -44.63 -7.49
C TRP A 130 35.82 -46.09 -7.91
N TYR A 131 34.76 -46.78 -7.47
CA TYR A 131 34.49 -48.17 -7.84
C TYR A 131 34.26 -48.33 -9.35
N LYS A 132 33.51 -47.42 -9.98
CA LYS A 132 33.30 -47.45 -11.45
C LYS A 132 34.60 -47.20 -12.22
N LEU A 133 35.44 -46.27 -11.79
CA LEU A 133 36.73 -45.98 -12.44
C LEU A 133 37.75 -47.11 -12.26
N LYS A 134 37.83 -47.73 -11.07
CA LYS A 134 38.77 -48.83 -10.78
C LYS A 134 38.39 -50.17 -11.43
N ARG A 135 37.14 -50.37 -11.85
CA ARG A 135 36.69 -51.61 -12.51
C ARG A 135 37.34 -51.92 -13.87
N LYS A 136 38.02 -50.95 -14.50
CA LYS A 136 38.71 -51.14 -15.79
C LYS A 136 40.19 -51.53 -15.70
N TRP A 137 40.75 -51.69 -14.50
CA TRP A 137 42.14 -52.13 -14.36
C TRP A 137 42.22 -53.65 -14.50
N VAL A 138 42.33 -54.12 -15.75
CA VAL A 138 42.73 -55.50 -16.07
C VAL A 138 44.19 -55.64 -15.64
N VAL A 139 44.44 -56.39 -14.57
CA VAL A 139 45.80 -56.75 -14.16
C VAL A 139 46.37 -57.66 -15.24
N LYS A 140 47.28 -57.12 -16.05
CA LYS A 140 48.07 -57.93 -17.00
C LYS A 140 49.06 -58.72 -16.15
N LYS A 141 48.89 -60.03 -16.15
CA LYS A 141 49.75 -61.00 -15.46
C LYS A 141 51.03 -61.24 -16.24
#